data_AF-A0A7C8GSM6-F1
#
_entry.id   AF-A0A7C8GSM6-F1
#
_cell.length_a   1.000
_cell.length_b   1.000
_cell.length_c   1.000
_cell.angle_alpha   90.00
_cell.angle_beta   90.00
_cell.angle_gamma   90.00
#
_symmetry.space_group_name_H-M   'P 1'
#
loop_
_entity.id
_entity.type
_entity.pdbx_description
1 polymer ?
#
loop_
_entity_poly.entity_id
_entity_poly.type
_entity_poly.pdbx_seq_one_letter_code
_entity_poly.pdbx_strand_id
1 'polypeptide(L)' 'MAKKIHVYNITVSTGEQFKNVRIEGSISSRYSGITTDFIPVENEDGQTVELTKYQIVKAELINIEE' A
#
# COMPACT_ATOMS: atom_id res chain seq x y z
N MET A 1 7.95 14.78 -14.46
CA MET A 1 6.64 14.11 -14.48
C MET A 1 6.39 13.64 -13.06
N ALA A 2 5.47 14.29 -12.34
CA ALA A 2 5.29 14.04 -10.91
C ALA A 2 4.66 12.65 -10.70
N LYS A 3 5.24 11.85 -9.80
CA LYS A 3 4.80 10.48 -9.54
C LYS A 3 3.62 10.54 -8.58
N LYS A 4 2.44 10.12 -9.02
CA LYS A 4 1.23 10.14 -8.20
C LYS A 4 1.35 9.19 -7.00
N ILE A 5 1.38 9.74 -5.79
CA ILE A 5 1.41 8.98 -4.56
C ILE A 5 -0.04 8.68 -4.16
N HIS A 6 -0.38 7.40 -4.12
CA HIS A 6 -1.69 6.95 -3.67
C HIS A 6 -1.59 6.59 -2.20
N VAL A 7 -2.45 7.21 -1.40
CA VAL A 7 -2.55 6.98 0.03
C VAL A 7 -3.68 6.00 0.28
N TYR A 8 -3.37 4.87 0.93
CA TYR A 8 -4.32 3.81 1.22
C TYR A 8 -4.45 3.56 2.73
N ASN A 9 -5.61 3.06 3.16
CA ASN A 9 -5.75 2.35 4.41
C ASN A 9 -5.77 0.86 4.11
N ILE A 10 -4.79 0.13 4.62
CA ILE A 10 -4.61 -1.29 4.36
C ILE A 10 -4.92 -2.09 5.63
N THR A 11 -5.89 -2.99 5.53
CA THR A 11 -6.18 -3.98 6.57
C THR A 11 -5.52 -5.29 6.21
N VAL A 12 -4.74 -5.83 7.14
CA VAL A 12 -4.07 -7.13 6.97
C VAL A 12 -4.79 -8.24 7.72
N SER A 13 -4.41 -9.48 7.42
CA SER A 13 -5.03 -10.70 7.94
C SER A 13 -4.86 -10.88 9.46
N THR A 14 -3.87 -10.20 10.06
CA THR A 14 -3.71 -10.16 11.53
C THR A 14 -4.77 -9.30 12.22
N GLY A 15 -5.59 -8.55 11.46
CA GLY A 15 -6.53 -7.57 11.97
C GLY A 15 -5.91 -6.18 12.17
N GLU A 16 -4.60 -6.05 11.99
CA GLU A 16 -3.93 -4.75 11.99
C GLU A 16 -4.37 -3.91 10.79
N GLN A 17 -4.49 -2.61 11.03
CA GLN A 17 -4.82 -1.64 10.00
C GLN A 17 -3.70 -0.62 9.90
N PHE A 18 -3.01 -0.63 8.76
CA PHE A 18 -2.04 0.39 8.39
C PHE A 18 -2.78 1.54 7.74
N LYS A 19 -2.80 2.69 8.41
CA LYS A 19 -3.46 3.89 7.89
C LYS A 19 -2.45 4.80 7.21
N ASN A 20 -2.95 5.65 6.31
CA ASN A 20 -2.16 6.63 5.57
C ASN A 20 -0.93 6.04 4.86
N VAL A 21 -1.08 4.81 4.36
CA VAL A 21 -0.03 4.10 3.64
C VAL A 21 0.23 4.76 2.31
N ARG A 22 1.44 5.28 2.12
CA ARG A 22 1.84 5.97 0.89
C ARG A 22 2.46 4.99 -0.09
N ILE A 23 1.90 4.91 -1.29
CA ILE A 23 2.38 4.03 -2.36
C ILE A 23 2.59 4.87 -3.61
N GLU A 24 3.79 4.78 -4.21
CA GLU A 24 4.03 5.33 -5.54
C GLU A 24 3.27 4.51 -6.59
N GLY A 25 2.24 5.11 -7.19
CA GLY A 25 1.37 4.50 -8.18
C GLY A 25 0.20 3.70 -7.60
N SER A 26 -0.74 3.30 -8.46
CA SER A 26 -1.93 2.56 -8.04
C SER A 26 -1.56 1.15 -7.61
N ILE A 27 -2.12 0.69 -6.48
CA ILE A 27 -1.87 -0.66 -5.96
C ILE A 27 -2.29 -1.74 -6.98
N SER A 28 -3.34 -1.50 -7.76
CA SER A 28 -3.81 -2.37 -8.86
C SER A 28 -2.74 -2.64 -9.92
N SER A 29 -1.90 -1.63 -10.24
CA SER A 29 -0.80 -1.79 -11.19
C SER A 29 0.29 -2.70 -10.65
N ARG A 30 0.49 -2.75 -9.32
CA ARG A 30 1.44 -3.67 -8.68
C ARG A 30 0.87 -5.08 -8.55
N TYR A 31 -0.44 -5.22 -8.41
CA TYR A 31 -1.11 -6.54 -8.34
C TYR A 31 -1.14 -7.29 -9.67
N SER A 32 -1.01 -6.59 -10.81
CA SER A 32 -1.11 -7.16 -12.16
C SER A 32 0.16 -7.89 -12.64
N GLY A 33 1.24 -7.91 -11.86
CA GLY A 33 2.49 -8.58 -12.19
C GLY A 33 2.82 -9.72 -11.22
N ILE A 34 3.41 -10.80 -11.75
CA ILE A 34 3.88 -12.01 -11.02
C ILE A 34 5.08 -11.68 -10.09
N THR A 35 5.48 -10.42 -9.97
CA THR A 35 6.87 -10.06 -9.61
C THR A 35 7.08 -9.65 -8.16
N THR A 36 6.05 -9.27 -7.40
CA THR A 36 6.26 -8.76 -6.04
C THR A 36 5.19 -9.27 -5.09
N ASP A 37 5.52 -10.36 -4.40
CA ASP A 37 4.77 -10.82 -3.23
C ASP A 37 4.82 -9.79 -2.09
N PHE A 38 5.85 -8.92 -2.08
CA PHE A 38 6.06 -7.87 -1.08
C PHE A 38 5.86 -6.47 -1.65
N ILE A 39 5.07 -5.66 -0.95
CA ILE A 39 4.78 -4.27 -1.25
C ILE A 39 5.36 -3.45 -0.10
N PRO A 40 6.48 -2.74 -0.30
CA PRO A 40 6.99 -1.81 0.70
C PRO A 40 6.01 -0.64 0.81
N VAL A 41 5.59 -0.35 2.02
CA VAL A 41 4.64 0.70 2.37
C VAL A 41 5.17 1.51 3.54
N GLU A 42 4.99 2.82 3.50
CA GLU A 42 5.32 3.68 4.64
C GLU A 42 4.10 3.82 5.55
N ASN A 43 4.25 3.59 6.86
CA ASN A 43 3.19 3.79 7.85
C ASN A 43 3.17 5.23 8.41
N GLU A 44 2.22 5.53 9.29
CA GLU A 44 2.09 6.85 9.95
C GLU A 44 3.31 7.24 10.80
N ASP A 45 4.10 6.26 11.24
CA ASP A 45 5.32 6.44 12.03
C ASP A 45 6.55 6.74 11.14
N GLY A 46 6.36 6.82 9.81
CA GLY A 46 7.44 6.96 8.84
C GLY A 46 8.29 5.69 8.69
N GLN A 47 7.81 4.56 9.21
CA GLN A 47 8.49 3.28 9.08
C GLN A 47 8.05 2.59 7.78
N THR A 48 9.03 2.12 7.02
CA THR A 48 8.76 1.26 5.88
C THR A 48 8.46 -0.16 6.37
N VAL A 49 7.24 -0.62 6.15
CA VAL A 49 6.77 -1.97 6.42
C VAL A 49 6.63 -2.70 5.09
N GLU A 50 7.09 -3.94 5.00
CA GLU A 50 6.85 -4.78 3.82
C GLU A 50 5.56 -5.57 4.00
N LEU A 51 4.54 -5.25 3.21
CA LEU A 51 3.28 -5.97 3.23
C LEU A 51 3.26 -7.08 2.19
N THR A 52 2.89 -8.28 2.61
CA THR A 52 2.72 -9.38 1.67
C THR A 52 1.35 -9.28 0.99
N LYS A 53 1.29 -9.46 -0.33
CA LYS A 53 0.06 -9.46 -1.14
C LYS A 53 -1.04 -10.36 -0.56
N TYR A 54 -0.68 -11.52 -0.01
CA TYR A 54 -1.61 -12.48 0.60
C TYR A 54 -2.09 -12.07 1.99
N GLN A 55 -1.38 -11.19 2.67
CA GLN A 55 -1.78 -10.69 3.98
C GLN A 55 -2.81 -9.57 3.86
N ILE A 56 -2.85 -8.85 2.74
CA ILE A 56 -3.77 -7.73 2.52
C ILE A 56 -5.19 -8.25 2.32
N VAL A 57 -6.07 -7.93 3.28
CA VAL A 57 -7.49 -8.26 3.25
C VAL A 57 -8.30 -7.17 2.55
N LYS A 58 -7.94 -5.91 2.82
CA LYS A 58 -8.63 -4.73 2.27
C LYS A 58 -7.65 -3.61 2.03
N ALA A 59 -7.79 -2.90 0.91
CA ALA A 59 -7.05 -1.69 0.62
C ALA A 59 -8.04 -0.60 0.18
N GLU A 60 -8.18 0.45 0.98
CA GLU A 60 -9.09 1.56 0.72
C GLU A 60 -8.28 2.77 0.31
N LEU A 61 -8.51 3.29 -0.90
CA LEU A 61 -7.86 4.51 -1.35
C LEU A 61 -8.44 5.72 -0.60
N ILE A 62 -7.58 6.44 0.11
CA ILE A 62 -7.94 7.63 0.88
C ILE A 62 -7.67 8.89 0.06
N ASN A 63 -6.49 8.97 -0.55
CA ASN A 63 -6.08 10.17 -1.28
C ASN A 63 -5.12 9.85 -2.42
N ILE A 64 -4.99 10.79 -3.37
CA ILE A 64 -3.96 10.75 -4.40
C ILE A 64 -3.25 12.10 -4.37
N GLU A 65 -1.96 12.09 -4.00
CA GLU A 65 -1.08 13.25 -4.08
C GLU A 65 -0.40 13.26 -5.46
N GLU A 66 -0.25 14.46 -6.07
CA GLU A 66 0.41 14.66 -7.37
C GLU A 66 1.86 15.12 -7.23
#